data_AF-A0A2V8W8B5-F1
#
_entry.id   AF-A0A2V8W8B5-F1
#
_cell.length_a   1.000
_cell.length_b   1.000
_cell.length_c   1.000
_cell.angle_alpha   90.00
_cell.angle_beta   90.00
_cell.angle_gamma   90.00
#
_symmetry.space_group_name_H-M   'P 1'
#
loop_
_entity.id
_entity.type
_entity.pdbx_description
1 polymer ?
#
loop_
_entity_poly.entity_id
_entity_poly.type
_entity_poly.pdbx_seq_one_letter_code
_entity_poly.pdbx_strand_id
1 'polypeptide(L)' 'MKKMNFRRGTNAQAQWVNVDVRITACRDSKDDKFLEVAVTGHATHIVTGDEDLLALNPFLGIQIVSPKVLLKP' A
#
# COMPACT_ATOMS: atom_id res chain seq x y z
N MET A 1 18.16 -2.27 -5.92
CA MET A 1 17.45 -1.61 -4.82
C MET A 1 16.47 -0.59 -5.41
N LYS A 2 15.16 -0.83 -5.26
CA LYS A 2 14.10 0.01 -5.86
C LYS A 2 13.56 0.90 -4.74
N LYS A 3 13.83 2.21 -4.80
CA LYS A 3 13.34 3.19 -3.82
C LYS A 3 11.89 3.54 -4.17
N MET A 4 10.98 3.43 -3.22
CA MET A 4 9.55 3.69 -3.44
C MET A 4 9.00 4.63 -2.38
N ASN A 5 8.19 5.60 -2.82
CA ASN A 5 7.62 6.63 -1.97
C ASN A 5 6.17 6.28 -1.59
N PHE A 6 5.84 6.38 -0.29
CA PHE A 6 4.49 6.21 0.26
C PHE A 6 4.05 7.53 0.91
N ARG A 7 2.82 8.00 0.70
CA ARG A 7 2.32 9.30 1.20
C ARG A 7 1.01 9.15 2.01
N ARG A 8 0.86 9.95 3.08
CA ARG A 8 -0.40 10.20 3.82
C ARG A 8 -0.73 11.70 3.85
N GLY A 9 -2.01 12.03 4.03
CA GLY A 9 -2.66 13.31 3.66
C GLY A 9 -2.21 14.61 4.36
N THR A 10 -2.40 15.69 3.59
CA THR A 10 -2.48 17.16 3.87
C THR A 10 -1.39 17.89 4.67
N ASN A 11 -0.37 17.21 5.18
CA ASN A 11 0.99 17.75 5.33
C ASN A 11 1.91 16.65 4.81
N ALA A 12 2.54 16.85 3.66
CA ALA A 12 3.21 15.76 2.95
C ALA A 12 4.44 15.24 3.73
N GLN A 13 4.21 14.30 4.65
CA GLN A 13 5.22 13.54 5.35
C GLN A 13 5.44 12.24 4.59
N ALA A 14 6.70 11.94 4.29
CA ALA A 14 7.12 10.69 3.69
C ALA A 14 8.30 10.15 4.51
N GLN A 15 8.24 8.87 4.84
CA GLN A 15 9.31 8.20 5.57
C GLN A 15 9.96 7.15 4.67
N TRP A 16 11.29 7.12 4.67
CA TRP A 16 12.03 6.04 4.05
C TRP A 16 11.92 4.79 4.92
N VAL A 17 11.54 3.69 4.31
CA VAL A 17 11.44 2.39 4.98
C VAL A 17 12.36 1.42 4.24
N ASN A 18 13.18 0.70 5.01
CA ASN A 18 14.01 -0.38 4.48
C ASN A 18 13.15 -1.64 4.43
N VAL A 19 12.65 -1.97 3.24
CA VAL A 19 11.82 -3.17 3.00
C VAL A 19 12.68 -4.43 3.15
N ASP A 20 12.39 -5.23 4.16
CA ASP A 20 13.05 -6.51 4.46
C ASP A 20 12.09 -7.71 4.34
N VAL A 21 10.80 -7.46 4.16
CA VAL A 21 9.79 -8.48 3.87
C VAL A 21 9.66 -8.72 2.37
N ARG A 22 9.42 -9.98 2.00
CA ARG A 22 9.12 -10.35 0.61
C ARG A 22 7.72 -10.94 0.52
N ILE A 23 6.91 -10.39 -0.38
CA ILE A 23 5.51 -10.78 -0.55
C ILE A 23 5.31 -11.26 -1.99
N THR A 24 4.46 -12.27 -2.16
CA THR A 24 4.02 -12.75 -3.47
C THR A 24 2.55 -13.08 -3.37
N ALA A 25 1.72 -12.06 -3.56
CA ALA A 25 0.27 -12.13 -3.38
C ALA A 25 -0.49 -11.53 -4.58
N CYS A 26 0.11 -10.57 -5.27
CA CYS A 26 -0.45 -9.97 -6.47
C CYS A 26 -0.31 -10.91 -7.67
N ARG A 27 -1.23 -10.78 -8.64
CA ARG A 27 -1.13 -11.48 -9.93
C ARG A 27 0.05 -10.96 -10.75
N ASP A 28 0.30 -9.64 -10.74
CA ASP A 28 1.56 -9.07 -11.20
C ASP A 28 2.51 -8.90 -10.02
N SER A 29 3.61 -9.67 -10.04
CA SER A 29 4.71 -9.59 -9.07
C SER A 29 5.28 -8.18 -8.86
N LYS A 30 5.03 -7.25 -9.80
CA LYS A 30 5.46 -5.86 -9.66
C LYS A 30 4.66 -5.09 -8.63
N ASP A 31 3.46 -5.51 -8.25
CA ASP A 31 2.62 -4.77 -7.30
C ASP A 31 2.79 -5.25 -5.86
N ASP A 32 3.42 -6.40 -5.65
CA ASP A 32 3.78 -6.92 -4.32
C ASP A 32 4.57 -5.89 -3.49
N LYS A 33 5.41 -5.09 -4.15
CA LYS A 33 6.19 -4.00 -3.55
C LYS A 33 5.34 -3.02 -2.72
N PHE A 34 4.07 -2.81 -3.06
CA PHE A 34 3.18 -1.93 -2.30
C PHE A 34 2.74 -2.58 -0.99
N LEU A 35 2.48 -3.89 -1.01
CA LEU A 35 2.18 -4.68 0.16
C LEU A 35 3.42 -4.78 1.06
N GLU A 36 4.60 -5.00 0.48
CA GLU A 36 5.87 -5.09 1.22
C GLU A 36 6.17 -3.79 1.97
N VAL A 37 6.02 -2.64 1.32
CA VAL A 37 6.19 -1.32 1.95
C VAL A 37 5.13 -1.09 3.04
N ALA A 38 3.87 -1.46 2.79
CA ALA A 38 2.79 -1.28 3.75
C ALA A 38 3.00 -2.13 5.01
N VAL A 39 3.40 -3.40 4.85
CA VAL A 39 3.72 -4.30 5.96
C VAL A 39 4.94 -3.79 6.73
N THR A 40 6.05 -3.50 6.05
CA THR A 40 7.28 -3.03 6.70
C THR A 40 7.08 -1.69 7.40
N GLY A 41 6.31 -0.79 6.78
CA GLY A 41 5.99 0.53 7.33
C GLY A 41 4.87 0.52 8.37
N HIS A 42 4.35 -0.67 8.73
CA HIS A 42 3.19 -0.84 9.62
C HIS A 42 2.00 0.05 9.24
N ALA A 43 1.77 0.21 7.94
CA ALA A 43 0.68 1.01 7.42
C ALA A 43 -0.65 0.37 7.81
N THR A 44 -1.60 1.18 8.27
CA THR A 44 -2.95 0.68 8.55
C THR A 44 -3.82 0.65 7.29
N HIS A 45 -3.46 1.40 6.25
CA HIS A 45 -4.23 1.53 5.02
C HIS A 45 -3.34 1.67 3.78
N ILE A 46 -3.75 1.04 2.68
CA ILE A 46 -3.30 1.33 1.31
C ILE A 46 -4.46 2.00 0.59
N VAL A 47 -4.18 3.12 -0.07
CA VAL A 47 -5.17 3.81 -0.90
C VAL A 47 -4.77 3.64 -2.36
N THR A 48 -5.58 2.95 -3.14
CA THR A 48 -5.27 2.63 -4.55
C THR A 48 -6.52 2.55 -5.42
N GLY A 49 -6.37 2.86 -6.71
CA GLY A 49 -7.41 2.63 -7.72
C GLY A 49 -7.27 1.29 -8.45
N ASP A 50 -6.24 0.52 -8.12
CA ASP A 50 -5.92 -0.77 -8.74
C ASP A 50 -6.84 -1.88 -8.23
N GLU A 51 -7.54 -2.56 -9.14
CA GLU A 51 -8.53 -3.60 -8.81
C GLU A 51 -7.88 -4.88 -8.26
N ASP A 52 -6.68 -5.23 -8.73
CA ASP A 52 -5.97 -6.42 -8.25
C ASP A 52 -5.53 -6.23 -6.79
N LEU A 53 -5.06 -5.04 -6.43
CA LEU A 53 -4.76 -4.71 -5.03
C LEU A 53 -6.02 -4.60 -4.17
N LEU A 54 -7.09 -3.99 -4.68
CA LEU A 54 -8.37 -3.89 -3.95
C LEU A 54 -8.97 -5.26 -3.64
N ALA A 55 -8.79 -6.25 -4.53
CA ALA A 55 -9.24 -7.62 -4.32
C ALA A 55 -8.55 -8.32 -3.14
N LEU A 56 -7.38 -7.83 -2.71
CA LEU A 56 -6.65 -8.34 -1.55
C LEU A 56 -7.13 -7.73 -0.22
N ASN A 57 -8.14 -6.86 -0.22
CA ASN A 57 -8.65 -6.24 1.00
C ASN A 57 -9.44 -7.24 1.88
N PRO A 58 -9.14 -7.36 3.19
CA PRO A 58 -7.98 -6.81 3.89
C PRO A 58 -6.73 -7.69 3.74
N PHE A 59 -5.57 -7.06 3.66
CA PHE A 59 -4.30 -7.77 3.53
C PHE A 59 -3.51 -7.70 4.83
N LEU A 60 -3.37 -8.81 5.55
CA LEU A 60 -2.66 -8.88 6.85
C LEU A 60 -3.11 -7.80 7.86
N GLY A 61 -4.41 -7.49 7.88
CA GLY A 61 -5.00 -6.46 8.74
C GLY A 61 -4.90 -5.03 8.18
N ILE A 62 -4.19 -4.82 7.06
CA ILE A 62 -4.09 -3.55 6.34
C ILE A 62 -5.33 -3.39 5.45
N GLN A 63 -6.04 -2.28 5.60
CA GLN A 63 -7.20 -1.97 4.76
C GLN A 63 -6.75 -1.46 3.39
N ILE A 64 -7.22 -2.04 2.31
CA ILE A 64 -6.97 -1.58 0.94
C ILE A 64 -8.26 -0.96 0.41
N VAL A 65 -8.25 0.36 0.21
CA VAL A 65 -9.44 1.13 -0.11
C VAL A 65 -9.23 2.02 -1.33
N SER A 66 -10.30 2.30 -2.06
CA SER A 66 -10.23 3.23 -3.19
C SER A 66 -10.33 4.68 -2.72
N PRO A 67 -9.67 5.64 -3.43
CA PRO A 67 -9.82 7.06 -3.14
C PRO A 67 -11.29 7.52 -3.15
N LYS A 68 -12.13 6.91 -4.01
CA LYS A 68 -13.56 7.21 -4.13
C LYS A 68 -14.32 6.95 -2.82
N VAL A 69 -13.91 5.95 -2.04
CA VAL A 69 -14.54 5.64 -0.74
C VAL A 69 -14.14 6.67 0.32
N LEU A 70 -12.91 7.21 0.24
CA LEU A 70 -12.40 8.20 1.19
C LEU A 70 -12.91 9.62 0.90
N LEU A 71 -13.16 9.94 -0.37
CA LEU A 71 -13.68 11.24 -0.79
C LEU A 71 -15.21 11.19 -0.82
N LYS A 72 -15.85 11.33 0.35
CA LYS A 72 -17.26 11.76 0.40
C LYS A 72 -17.32 13.28 0.16
N PRO A 73 -18.31 13.79 -0.60
CA PRO A 73 -18.51 15.22 -0.79
C PRO A 73 -18.87 15.94 0.51
#